data_AF-A0A7X7MFH6-F1
#
_entry.id   AF-A0A7X7MFH6-F1
#
_cell.length_a   1.000
_cell.length_b   1.000
_cell.length_c   1.000
_cell.angle_alpha   90.00
_cell.angle_beta   90.00
_cell.angle_gamma   90.00
#
_symmetry.space_group_name_H-M   'P 1'
#
loop_
_entity.id
_entity.type
_entity.pdbx_description
1 polymer ?
#
loop_
_entity_poly.entity_id
_entity_poly.type
_entity_poly.pdbx_seq_one_letter_code
_entity_poly.pdbx_strand_id
1 'polypeptide(L)'
;ILREQVDRLAREKGLEAEMQLYRTVERLAPEVIGRHRKVYKGVSANVDFYSGFLYQMLEIPQELFTPLFAIARIVGWSAHRIEELANRGKIIRPAYKSVAARRHYVPLGQRTPGSPAPSGIRA
;
A
#
# COMPACT_ATOMS: atom_id res chain seq x y z
N ILE A 1 -3.04 14.77 16.01
CA ILE A 1 -3.32 13.58 16.85
C ILE A 1 -2.13 12.61 16.90
N LEU A 2 -1.96 11.65 15.98
CA LEU A 2 -0.93 10.60 16.15
C LEU A 2 0.49 11.18 16.31
N ARG A 3 0.88 12.10 15.43
CA ARG A 3 2.17 12.81 15.50
C ARG A 3 2.43 13.45 16.87
N GLU A 4 1.42 14.04 17.51
CA GLU A 4 1.56 14.69 18.82
C GLU A 4 1.73 13.66 19.95
N GLN A 5 1.03 12.53 19.87
CA GLN A 5 1.19 11.44 20.83
C GLN A 5 2.58 10.79 20.72
N VAL A 6 3.06 10.61 19.48
CA VAL A 6 4.41 10.14 19.20
C VAL A 6 5.46 11.11 19.72
N ASP A 7 5.26 12.42 19.52
CA ASP A 7 6.16 13.44 20.08
C ASP A 7 6.21 13.40 21.61
N ARG A 8 5.06 13.23 22.27
CA ARG A 8 5.00 13.12 23.73
C ARG A 8 5.75 11.88 24.23
N LEU A 9 5.49 10.71 23.63
CA LEU A 9 6.15 9.48 24.03
C LEU A 9 7.65 9.51 23.74
N ALA A 10 8.08 10.12 22.62
CA ALA A 10 9.49 10.29 22.31
C ALA A 10 10.21 11.09 23.40
N ARG A 11 9.60 12.17 23.91
CA ARG A 11 10.15 12.92 25.04
C ARG A 11 10.23 12.11 26.33
N GLU A 12 9.18 11.34 26.63
CA GLU A 12 9.16 10.47 27.80
C GLU A 12 10.23 9.36 27.73
N LYS A 13 10.59 8.92 26.52
CA LYS A 13 11.57 7.87 26.27
C LYS A 13 12.99 8.39 25.98
N GLY A 14 13.19 9.71 25.90
CA GLY A 14 14.48 10.32 25.56
C GLY A 14 14.91 10.14 24.09
N LEU A 15 13.95 10.02 23.17
CA LEU A 15 14.14 9.77 21.73
C LEU A 15 13.81 11.00 20.86
N GLU A 16 14.05 12.21 21.39
CA GLU A 16 13.78 13.46 20.69
C GLU A 16 14.64 13.63 19.43
N ALA A 17 15.87 13.11 19.44
CA ALA A 17 16.77 13.17 18.29
C ALA A 17 16.17 12.40 17.09
N GLU A 18 15.69 11.18 17.34
CA GLU A 18 14.98 10.36 16.37
C GLU A 18 13.70 11.07 15.90
N MET A 19 12.91 11.63 16.82
CA MET A 19 11.70 12.38 16.45
C MET A 19 12.02 13.58 15.54
N GLN A 20 13.14 14.27 15.76
CA GLN A 20 13.60 15.35 14.88
C GLN A 20 14.03 14.86 13.51
N LEU A 21 14.63 13.67 13.41
CA LEU A 21 14.89 13.02 12.13
C LEU A 21 13.58 12.77 11.37
N TYR A 22 12.57 12.18 12.02
CA TYR A 22 11.25 11.95 11.40
C TYR A 22 10.62 13.26 10.89
N ARG A 23 10.67 14.34 11.67
CA ARG A 23 10.18 15.68 11.24
C ARG A 23 10.96 16.25 10.06
N THR A 24 12.27 16.05 10.07
CA THR A 24 13.14 16.51 8.98
C THR A 24 12.80 15.77 7.68
N VAL A 25 12.60 14.46 7.75
CA VAL A 25 12.16 13.64 6.62
C VAL A 25 10.76 14.05 6.14
N GLU A 26 9.79 14.24 7.03
CA GLU A 26 8.44 14.71 6.69
C GLU A 26 8.49 16.03 5.89
N ARG A 27 9.33 16.97 6.32
CA ARG A 27 9.48 18.28 5.67
C ARG A 27 10.23 18.21 4.33
N LEU A 28 11.35 17.49 4.29
CA LEU A 28 12.25 17.50 3.12
C LEU A 28 11.84 16.52 2.02
N ALA A 29 11.23 15.38 2.36
CA ALA A 29 10.90 14.35 1.39
C ALA A 29 9.98 14.86 0.25
N PRO A 30 8.93 15.65 0.50
CA PRO A 30 8.08 16.18 -0.57
C PRO A 30 8.86 17.08 -1.54
N GLU A 31 9.76 17.93 -1.02
CA GLU A 31 10.59 18.83 -1.83
C GLU A 31 11.57 18.05 -2.72
N VAL A 32 12.29 17.10 -2.12
CA VAL A 32 13.31 16.31 -2.83
C VAL A 32 12.64 15.41 -3.88
N ILE A 33 11.55 14.72 -3.53
CA ILE A 33 10.84 13.84 -4.46
C ILE A 33 10.23 14.65 -5.59
N GLY A 34 9.64 15.82 -5.31
CA GLY A 34 9.06 16.70 -6.32
C GLY A 34 10.07 17.21 -7.35
N ARG A 35 11.33 17.42 -6.97
CA ARG A 35 12.40 17.81 -7.91
C ARG A 35 12.78 16.68 -8.86
N HIS A 36 12.82 15.43 -8.38
CA HIS A 36 13.35 14.28 -9.14
C HIS A 36 12.27 13.46 -9.84
N ARG A 37 11.01 13.54 -9.41
CA ARG A 37 9.89 12.83 -10.03
C ARG A 37 8.78 13.82 -10.36
N LYS A 38 8.32 13.81 -11.62
CA LYS A 38 7.10 14.49 -12.05
C LYS A 38 5.87 13.74 -11.53
N VAL A 39 5.68 13.72 -10.21
CA VAL A 39 4.51 13.12 -9.58
C VAL A 39 3.38 14.14 -9.63
N TYR A 40 2.25 13.78 -10.23
CA TYR A 40 1.07 14.65 -10.31
C TYR A 40 0.43 14.94 -8.93
N LYS A 41 0.73 14.10 -7.93
CA LYS A 41 0.29 14.24 -6.55
C LYS A 41 1.51 14.39 -5.64
N GLY A 42 1.46 15.36 -4.73
CA GLY A 42 2.51 15.55 -3.73
C GLY A 42 2.65 14.34 -2.81
N VAL A 43 3.84 14.17 -2.24
CA VAL A 43 4.11 13.18 -1.19
C VAL A 43 3.82 13.82 0.15
N SER A 44 3.18 13.10 1.05
CA SER A 44 2.91 13.54 2.41
C SER A 44 3.09 12.36 3.36
N ALA A 45 3.51 12.63 4.60
CA ALA A 45 3.59 11.60 5.62
C ALA A 45 2.18 11.08 5.92
N ASN A 46 1.99 9.77 5.79
CA ASN A 46 0.75 9.10 6.15
C ASN A 46 0.78 8.69 7.63
N VAL A 47 -0.29 8.06 8.10
CA VAL A 47 -0.38 7.55 9.48
C VAL A 47 0.72 6.53 9.79
N ASP A 48 1.08 5.70 8.82
CA ASP A 48 2.05 4.61 8.98
C ASP A 48 3.48 5.10 9.18
N PHE A 49 3.79 6.29 8.64
CA PHE A 49 5.07 6.95 8.83
C PHE A 49 5.38 7.17 10.33
N TYR A 50 4.37 7.51 11.12
CA TYR A 50 4.51 7.73 12.56
C TYR A 50 4.15 6.50 13.41
N SER A 51 3.25 5.64 12.95
CA SER A 51 2.88 4.44 13.72
C SER A 51 4.01 3.43 13.81
N GLY A 52 4.87 3.32 12.79
CA GLY A 52 6.06 2.48 12.85
C GLY A 52 7.01 2.89 13.98
N PHE A 53 7.30 4.19 14.09
CA PHE A 53 8.13 4.71 15.19
C PHE A 53 7.46 4.52 16.55
N LEU A 54 6.14 4.73 16.63
CA LEU A 54 5.38 4.46 17.85
C LEU A 54 5.55 3.00 18.30
N TYR A 55 5.35 2.04 17.39
CA TYR A 55 5.46 0.62 17.72
C TYR A 55 6.88 0.23 18.14
N GLN A 56 7.92 0.83 17.54
CA GLN A 56 9.30 0.67 17.98
C GLN A 56 9.52 1.18 19.41
N MET A 57 9.00 2.37 19.76
CA MET A 57 9.09 2.91 21.12
C MET A 57 8.32 2.09 22.16
N LEU A 58 7.33 1.33 21.72
CA LEU A 58 6.57 0.37 22.53
C LEU A 58 7.19 -1.04 22.55
N GLU A 59 8.36 -1.21 21.93
CA GLU A 59 9.10 -2.48 21.87
C GLU A 59 8.28 -3.63 21.25
N ILE A 60 7.38 -3.28 20.32
CA ILE A 60 6.59 -4.25 19.58
C ILE A 60 7.47 -4.84 18.47
N PRO A 61 7.53 -6.18 18.32
CA PRO A 61 8.21 -6.82 17.21
C PRO A 61 7.70 -6.32 15.85
N GLN A 62 8.60 -6.08 14.90
CA GLN A 62 8.26 -5.51 13.59
C GLN A 62 7.29 -6.41 12.80
N GLU A 63 7.38 -7.72 13.01
CA GLU A 63 6.49 -8.73 12.43
C GLU A 63 5.02 -8.52 12.86
N LEU A 64 4.78 -7.81 13.97
CA LEU A 64 3.45 -7.54 14.51
C LEU A 64 2.85 -6.20 14.09
N PHE A 65 3.57 -5.35 13.34
CA PHE A 65 3.06 -4.04 12.92
C PHE A 65 1.82 -4.16 12.03
N THR A 66 1.89 -5.02 11.00
CA THR A 66 0.75 -5.25 10.10
C THR A 66 -0.40 -6.00 10.78
N PRO A 67 -0.17 -7.03 11.62
CA PRO A 67 -1.21 -7.62 12.44
C PRO A 67 -1.96 -6.62 13.34
N LEU A 68 -1.27 -5.69 14.00
CA LEU A 68 -1.92 -4.66 14.83
C LEU A 68 -2.79 -3.72 14.00
N PHE A 69 -2.31 -3.31 12.82
CA PHE A 69 -3.13 -2.56 11.88
C PHE A 69 -4.39 -3.35 11.49
N ALA A 70 -4.25 -4.64 11.14
CA ALA A 70 -5.38 -5.48 10.78
C ALA A 70 -6.41 -5.57 11.90
N ILE A 71 -5.98 -5.77 13.16
CA ILE A 71 -6.87 -5.82 14.34
C ILE A 71 -7.69 -4.53 14.46
N ALA A 72 -7.04 -3.36 14.35
CA ALA A 72 -7.72 -2.07 14.40
C ALA A 72 -8.72 -1.89 13.23
N ARG A 73 -8.48 -2.54 12.08
CA ARG A 73 -9.35 -2.46 10.90
C ARG A 73 -10.53 -3.43 10.90
N ILE A 74 -10.50 -4.51 11.70
CA ILE A 74 -11.57 -5.52 11.76
C ILE A 74 -12.95 -4.89 11.95
N VAL A 75 -13.10 -3.93 12.87
CA VAL A 75 -14.40 -3.26 13.12
C VAL A 75 -14.92 -2.57 11.86
N GLY A 76 -14.05 -1.88 11.13
CA GLY A 76 -14.43 -1.21 9.89
C GLY A 76 -14.75 -2.20 8.76
N TRP A 77 -13.97 -3.27 8.62
CA TRP A 77 -14.26 -4.32 7.62
C TRP A 77 -15.58 -5.02 7.89
N SER A 78 -15.87 -5.33 9.16
CA SER A 78 -17.15 -5.89 9.57
C SER A 78 -18.31 -4.95 9.28
N ALA A 79 -18.17 -3.65 9.57
CA ALA A 79 -19.20 -2.66 9.26
C ALA A 79 -19.47 -2.57 7.74
N HIS A 80 -18.43 -2.47 6.92
CA HIS A 80 -18.57 -2.48 5.46
C HIS A 80 -19.23 -3.76 4.95
N ARG A 81 -18.91 -4.92 5.54
CA ARG A 81 -19.55 -6.17 5.15
C ARG A 81 -21.03 -6.21 5.49
N ILE A 82 -21.42 -5.71 6.66
CA ILE A 82 -22.83 -5.61 7.06
C ILE A 82 -23.59 -4.65 6.12
N GLU A 83 -22.98 -3.50 5.79
CA GLU A 83 -23.56 -2.53 4.84
C GLU A 83 -23.75 -3.14 3.43
N GLU A 84 -22.78 -3.89 2.94
CA GLU A 84 -22.88 -4.60 1.66
C GLU A 84 -24.03 -5.61 1.65
N LEU A 85 -24.18 -6.39 2.72
CA LEU A 85 -25.25 -7.38 2.87
C LEU A 85 -26.64 -6.72 2.95
N ALA A 86 -26.74 -5.55 3.58
CA ALA A 86 -27.99 -4.79 3.64
C ALA A 86 -28.39 -4.21 2.27
N ASN A 87 -27.43 -3.89 1.39
CA ASN A 87 -27.65 -3.22 0.10
C ASN A 87 -27.96 -4.15 -1.08
N ARG A 88 -28.91 -5.09 -0.89
CA ARG A 88 -29.47 -6.00 -1.91
C ARG A 88 -28.49 -6.99 -2.56
N GLY A 89 -27.37 -7.33 -1.92
CA GLY A 89 -26.55 -8.50 -2.24
C GLY A 89 -26.09 -8.62 -3.70
N LYS A 90 -25.80 -7.49 -4.37
CA LYS A 90 -25.29 -7.51 -5.75
C LYS A 90 -23.92 -8.19 -5.80
N ILE A 91 -23.78 -9.21 -6.64
CA ILE A 91 -22.51 -9.89 -6.85
C ILE A 91 -21.52 -8.92 -7.53
N ILE A 92 -20.34 -8.77 -6.94
CA ILE A 92 -19.24 -8.01 -7.54
C ILE A 92 -18.65 -8.85 -8.69
N ARG A 93 -19.02 -8.52 -9.94
CA ARG A 93 -18.55 -9.20 -11.15
C ARG A 93 -18.01 -8.17 -12.18
N PRO A 94 -16.77 -7.69 -12.02
CA PRO A 94 -16.19 -6.77 -12.99
C PRO A 94 -15.96 -7.47 -14.34
N ALA A 95 -16.17 -6.73 -15.44
CA ALA A 95 -15.79 -7.16 -16.78
C ALA A 95 -14.38 -6.63 -17.12
N TYR A 96 -13.67 -7.32 -18.01
CA TYR A 96 -12.38 -6.86 -18.53
C TYR A 96 -12.41 -6.84 -20.06
N LYS A 97 -11.58 -5.97 -20.64
CA LYS A 97 -11.36 -5.89 -22.09
C LYS A 97 -10.10 -6.67 -22.45
N SER A 98 -10.23 -7.71 -23.27
CA SER A 98 -9.07 -8.42 -23.81
C SER A 98 -8.37 -7.56 -24.87
N VAL A 99 -7.05 -7.47 -24.77
CA VAL A 99 -6.17 -6.88 -25.81
C VAL A 99 -5.48 -7.96 -26.66
N ALA A 100 -5.65 -9.23 -26.30
CA ALA A 100 -5.05 -10.34 -27.05
C ALA A 100 -5.80 -10.56 -28.36
N ALA A 101 -5.05 -10.69 -29.46
CA ALA A 101 -5.60 -11.14 -30.72
C ALA A 101 -6.16 -12.56 -30.57
N ARG A 102 -7.28 -12.84 -31.24
CA ARG A 102 -7.87 -14.19 -31.29
C ARG A 102 -6.87 -15.13 -31.96
N ARG A 103 -6.53 -16.23 -31.29
CA ARG A 103 -5.64 -17.27 -31.84
C ARG A 103 -6.44 -18.54 -32.10
N HIS A 104 -6.13 -19.21 -33.20
CA HIS A 104 -6.64 -20.55 -33.46
C HIS A 104 -5.91 -21.54 -32.56
N TYR A 105 -6.64 -22.56 -32.10
CA TYR A 105 -6.05 -23.65 -31.34
C TYR A 105 -5.16 -24.49 -32.27
N VAL A 106 -3.93 -24.77 -31.84
CA VAL A 106 -3.01 -25.68 -32.51
C VAL A 106 -2.85 -26.93 -31.62
N PRO A 107 -3.14 -28.14 -32.13
CA PRO A 107 -2.92 -29.40 -31.41
C PRO A 107 -1.49 -29.53 -30.93
N LEU A 108 -1.28 -30.15 -29.76
CA LEU A 108 0.02 -30.19 -29.09
C LEU A 108 1.15 -30.72 -29.99
N GLY A 109 0.91 -31.80 -30.72
CA GLY A 109 1.90 -32.40 -31.65
C GLY A 109 2.21 -31.55 -32.89
N GLN A 110 1.48 -30.45 -33.12
CA GLN A 110 1.67 -29.53 -34.24
C GLN A 110 2.25 -28.18 -33.79
N ARG A 111 2.58 -28.02 -32.50
CA ARG A 111 3.19 -26.78 -31.98
C ARG A 111 4.70 -26.82 -32.18
N THR A 112 5.23 -25.87 -32.95
CA THR A 112 6.68 -25.72 -33.14
C THR A 112 7.31 -25.02 -31.93
N PRO A 113 8.42 -25.54 -31.35
CA PRO A 113 9.16 -24.82 -30.32
C PRO A 113 9.74 -23.52 -30.92
N GLY A 114 9.39 -22.35 -30.36
CA GLY A 114 10.03 -21.08 -30.72
C GLY A 114 9.28 -20.17 -31.71
N SER A 115 8.03 -20.45 -32.07
CA SER A 115 7.24 -19.49 -32.87
C SER A 115 7.12 -18.16 -32.13
N PRO A 116 7.53 -17.02 -32.73
CA PRO A 116 7.58 -15.74 -32.04
C PRO A 116 6.20 -15.35 -31.52
N ALA A 117 6.16 -14.80 -30.30
CA ALA A 117 4.97 -14.15 -29.81
C ALA A 117 4.58 -13.03 -30.81
N PRO A 118 3.29 -12.91 -31.19
CA PRO A 118 2.87 -11.85 -32.10
C PRO A 118 3.27 -10.50 -31.51
N SER A 119 3.80 -9.64 -32.39
CA SER A 119 4.59 -8.42 -32.15
C SER A 119 3.85 -7.27 -31.45
N GLY A 120 3.14 -7.54 -30.36
CA GLY A 120 2.37 -6.56 -29.58
C GLY A 120 2.58 -6.63 -28.07
N ILE A 121 3.44 -7.53 -27.58
CA ILE A 121 3.81 -7.60 -26.16
C ILE A 121 5.33 -7.45 -26.07
N ARG A 122 5.80 -6.21 -26.01
CA ARG A 122 7.11 -5.91 -25.42
C ARG A 122 6.87 -5.78 -23.91
N ALA A 123 7.40 -6.74 -23.16
CA ALA A 123 7.73 -6.54 -21.75
C ALA A 123 9.04 -5.74 -21.67
#